data_AF-A0A925ZPA4-F1
#
_entry.id   AF-A0A925ZPA4-F1
#
_cell.length_a   1.000
_cell.length_b   1.000
_cell.length_c   1.000
_cell.angle_alpha   90.00
_cell.angle_beta   90.00
_cell.angle_gamma   90.00
#
_symmetry.space_group_name_H-M   'P 1'
#
loop_
_entity.id
_entity.type
_entity.pdbx_description
1 polymer ?
#
loop_
_entity_poly.entity_id
_entity_poly.type
_entity_poly.pdbx_seq_one_letter_code
_entity_poly.pdbx_strand_id
1 'polypeptide(L)'
;HVPSAHARTYLAALPDRLASFPECRIDAALVRLACLRASLRSELLDEMRESHDLARAQWIPEVCGRAVFAAIAEGLDGGPTAYELFVRDTIRARLTSGFVRFMLPPPDSARTCDVLPRAWSMLHRGTSLVVTEARRGHASIVLQHPPALFDALGHTDAIQTLHAALEHCGTRVVDVEVTAIERGRMQAEIHWG
;
A
#
# COMPACT_ATOMS: atom_id res chain seq x y z
N HIS A 1 -19.23 -18.80 -0.88
CA HIS A 1 -18.46 -18.23 0.24
C HIS A 1 -18.71 -16.73 0.23
N VAL A 2 -19.35 -16.19 1.26
CA VAL A 2 -19.76 -14.77 1.31
C VAL A 2 -18.54 -13.85 1.12
N PRO A 3 -18.60 -12.77 0.31
CA PRO A 3 -17.48 -11.81 0.21
C PRO A 3 -17.05 -11.34 1.60
N SER A 4 -15.79 -10.97 1.75
CA SER A 4 -15.28 -10.40 3.00
C SER A 4 -16.17 -9.23 3.47
N ALA A 5 -16.59 -9.22 4.73
CA ALA A 5 -17.36 -8.13 5.32
C ALA A 5 -16.62 -6.79 5.25
N HIS A 6 -15.29 -6.80 5.43
CA HIS A 6 -14.47 -5.60 5.28
C HIS A 6 -14.44 -5.10 3.83
N ALA A 7 -14.22 -5.98 2.86
CA ALA A 7 -14.22 -5.62 1.45
C ALA A 7 -15.56 -5.02 1.01
N ARG A 8 -16.69 -5.60 1.45
CA ARG A 8 -18.02 -5.02 1.20
C ARG A 8 -18.19 -3.64 1.83
N THR A 9 -17.77 -3.49 3.08
CA THR A 9 -17.89 -2.21 3.80
C THR A 9 -17.10 -1.12 3.09
N TYR A 10 -15.87 -1.42 2.69
CA TYR A 10 -15.03 -0.52 1.89
C TYR A 10 -15.71 -0.16 0.56
N LEU A 11 -16.16 -1.15 -0.23
CA LEU A 11 -16.79 -0.90 -1.53
C LEU A 11 -18.10 -0.11 -1.43
N ALA A 12 -18.86 -0.29 -0.34
CA ALA A 12 -20.10 0.44 -0.09
C ALA A 12 -19.86 1.92 0.28
N ALA A 13 -18.67 2.27 0.78
CA ALA A 13 -18.31 3.64 1.11
C ALA A 13 -17.84 4.46 -0.11
N LEU A 14 -17.59 3.80 -1.25
CA LEU A 14 -17.13 4.43 -2.49
C LEU A 14 -18.30 4.95 -3.34
N PRO A 15 -18.14 6.07 -4.07
CA PRO A 15 -19.20 6.64 -4.91
C PRO A 15 -19.75 5.67 -5.96
N ASP A 16 -18.86 5.01 -6.71
CA ASP A 16 -19.20 4.12 -7.84
C ASP A 16 -18.63 2.70 -7.64
N ARG A 17 -18.44 2.29 -6.38
CA ARG A 17 -17.85 0.98 -6.00
C ARG A 17 -16.53 0.74 -6.75
N LEU A 18 -16.39 -0.39 -7.46
CA LEU A 18 -15.20 -0.78 -8.22
C LEU A 18 -14.83 0.18 -9.36
N ALA A 19 -15.78 0.97 -9.87
CA ALA A 19 -15.52 1.93 -10.93
C ALA A 19 -15.01 3.29 -10.42
N SER A 20 -14.91 3.47 -9.09
CA SER A 20 -14.44 4.72 -8.50
C SER A 20 -12.96 4.96 -8.81
N PHE A 21 -12.63 6.21 -9.15
CA PHE A 21 -11.24 6.69 -9.35
C PHE A 21 -10.44 5.88 -10.39
N PRO A 22 -10.90 5.82 -11.66
CA PRO A 22 -10.28 5.00 -12.71
C PRO A 22 -8.82 5.38 -13.04
N GLU A 23 -8.39 6.58 -12.67
CA GLU A 23 -7.02 7.07 -12.75
C GLU A 23 -6.10 6.51 -11.65
N CYS A 24 -6.67 6.03 -10.55
CA CYS A 24 -5.93 5.45 -9.44
C CYS A 24 -5.65 3.97 -9.67
N ARG A 25 -4.37 3.58 -9.63
CA ARG A 25 -3.96 2.20 -9.91
C ARG A 25 -2.86 1.72 -8.98
N ILE A 26 -2.90 0.44 -8.65
CA ILE A 26 -1.87 -0.27 -7.88
C ILE A 26 -1.10 -1.25 -8.76
N ASP A 27 0.17 -1.47 -8.42
CA ASP A 27 1.01 -2.50 -9.04
C ASP A 27 0.37 -3.87 -8.86
N ALA A 28 -0.02 -4.49 -9.98
CA ALA A 28 -0.74 -5.76 -9.95
C ALA A 28 0.13 -6.91 -9.45
N ALA A 29 1.46 -6.81 -9.58
CA ALA A 29 2.39 -7.81 -9.05
C ALA A 29 2.41 -7.84 -7.52
N LEU A 30 2.29 -6.68 -6.86
CA LEU A 30 2.10 -6.57 -5.41
C LEU A 30 0.84 -7.30 -4.97
N VAL A 31 -0.28 -7.04 -5.65
CA VAL A 31 -1.57 -7.66 -5.32
C VAL A 31 -1.53 -9.17 -5.54
N ARG A 32 -0.98 -9.65 -6.67
CA ARG A 32 -0.78 -11.09 -6.91
C ARG A 32 0.09 -11.74 -5.82
N LEU A 33 1.17 -11.09 -5.41
CA LEU A 33 2.05 -11.57 -4.35
C LEU A 33 1.30 -11.67 -3.02
N ALA A 34 0.49 -10.67 -2.68
CA ALA A 34 -0.36 -10.69 -1.48
C ALA A 34 -1.32 -11.89 -1.51
N CYS A 35 -2.04 -12.10 -2.61
CA CYS A 35 -2.96 -13.23 -2.75
C CYS A 35 -2.26 -14.58 -2.58
N LEU A 36 -1.08 -14.74 -3.19
CA LEU A 36 -0.28 -15.96 -3.08
C LEU A 36 0.14 -16.21 -1.63
N ARG A 37 0.65 -15.18 -0.94
CA ARG A 37 1.13 -15.29 0.45
C ARG A 37 0.00 -15.55 1.43
N ALA A 38 -1.16 -14.94 1.23
CA ALA A 38 -2.35 -15.15 2.06
C ALA A 38 -3.07 -16.47 1.75
N SER A 39 -2.63 -17.21 0.72
CA SER A 39 -3.38 -18.37 0.17
C SER A 39 -4.84 -18.03 -0.12
N LEU A 40 -5.11 -16.78 -0.50
CA LEU A 40 -6.47 -16.26 -0.60
C LEU A 40 -7.20 -16.96 -1.77
N ARG A 41 -8.31 -17.62 -1.45
CA ARG A 41 -9.32 -18.08 -2.40
C ARG A 41 -10.61 -17.32 -2.09
N SER A 42 -10.97 -16.36 -2.91
CA SER A 42 -12.20 -15.58 -2.71
C SER A 42 -12.91 -15.35 -4.04
N GLU A 43 -14.24 -15.35 -4.00
CA GLU A 43 -15.09 -15.02 -5.16
C GLU A 43 -14.76 -13.62 -5.71
N LEU A 44 -14.33 -12.70 -4.84
CA LEU A 44 -13.84 -11.37 -5.22
C LEU A 44 -12.59 -11.46 -6.11
N LEU A 45 -11.66 -12.37 -5.82
CA LEU A 45 -10.50 -12.58 -6.70
C LEU A 45 -10.91 -13.14 -8.05
N ASP A 46 -11.93 -13.98 -8.10
CA ASP A 46 -12.42 -14.54 -9.36
C ASP A 46 -13.12 -13.45 -10.19
N GLU A 47 -13.99 -12.63 -9.58
CA GLU A 47 -14.60 -11.45 -10.22
C GLU A 47 -13.54 -10.46 -10.74
N MET A 48 -12.49 -10.22 -9.95
CA MET A 48 -11.38 -9.35 -10.38
C MET A 48 -10.52 -9.97 -11.47
N ARG A 49 -10.28 -11.29 -11.45
CA ARG A 49 -9.54 -12.01 -12.49
C ARG A 49 -10.26 -11.91 -13.83
N GLU A 50 -11.58 -12.08 -13.81
CA GLU A 50 -12.44 -11.97 -14.98
C GLU A 50 -12.48 -10.54 -15.53
N SER A 51 -12.59 -9.54 -14.64
CA SER A 51 -12.80 -8.15 -15.05
C SER A 51 -11.53 -7.41 -15.50
N HIS A 52 -10.34 -7.80 -15.01
CA HIS A 52 -9.11 -6.99 -15.18
C HIS A 52 -7.88 -7.76 -15.67
N ASP A 53 -8.03 -9.04 -16.05
CA ASP A 53 -6.91 -9.94 -16.40
C ASP A 53 -5.72 -9.77 -15.43
N LEU A 54 -5.99 -10.03 -14.16
CA LEU A 54 -5.01 -9.90 -13.07
C LEU A 54 -3.70 -10.66 -13.36
N ALA A 55 -3.72 -11.70 -14.19
CA ALA A 55 -2.55 -12.50 -14.50
C ALA A 55 -1.54 -11.73 -15.37
N ARG A 56 -2.02 -10.88 -16.28
CA ARG A 56 -1.19 -10.17 -17.25
C ARG A 56 -1.07 -8.68 -16.99
N ALA A 57 -2.02 -8.08 -16.29
CA ALA A 57 -1.99 -6.67 -15.99
C ALA A 57 -0.72 -6.28 -15.22
N GLN A 58 -0.10 -5.17 -15.63
CA GLN A 58 0.95 -4.52 -14.84
C GLN A 58 0.33 -3.65 -13.72
N TRP A 59 -0.77 -2.99 -14.03
CA TRP A 59 -1.50 -2.08 -13.16
C TRP A 59 -2.98 -2.46 -13.17
N ILE A 60 -3.62 -2.44 -12.01
CA ILE A 60 -5.07 -2.62 -11.86
C ILE A 60 -5.66 -1.42 -11.12
N PRO A 61 -6.98 -1.19 -11.18
CA PRO A 61 -7.60 -0.15 -10.36
C PRO A 61 -7.24 -0.31 -8.89
N GLU A 62 -6.85 0.79 -8.24
CA GLU A 62 -6.42 0.79 -6.83
C GLU A 62 -7.54 0.24 -5.94
N VAL A 63 -8.79 0.62 -6.22
CA VAL A 63 -9.99 0.14 -5.51
C VAL A 63 -10.06 -1.39 -5.48
N CYS A 64 -9.73 -2.05 -6.58
CA CYS A 64 -9.70 -3.52 -6.64
C CYS A 64 -8.61 -4.07 -5.71
N GLY A 65 -7.41 -3.49 -5.73
CA GLY A 65 -6.34 -3.86 -4.80
C GLY A 65 -6.72 -3.66 -3.33
N ARG A 66 -7.31 -2.51 -2.99
CA ARG A 66 -7.81 -2.19 -1.65
C ARG A 66 -8.82 -3.23 -1.16
N ALA A 67 -9.76 -3.63 -2.01
CA ALA A 67 -10.75 -4.66 -1.67
C ALA A 67 -10.11 -6.04 -1.41
N VAL A 68 -9.06 -6.40 -2.16
CA VAL A 68 -8.27 -7.62 -1.91
C VAL A 68 -7.58 -7.55 -0.55
N PHE A 69 -6.89 -6.46 -0.25
CA PHE A 69 -6.21 -6.30 1.03
C PHE A 69 -7.17 -6.31 2.22
N ALA A 70 -8.35 -5.70 2.08
CA ALA A 70 -9.42 -5.80 3.07
C ALA A 70 -9.90 -7.25 3.29
N ALA A 71 -10.02 -8.04 2.22
CA ALA A 71 -10.36 -9.45 2.31
C ALA A 71 -9.26 -10.29 2.96
N ILE A 72 -7.98 -9.96 2.72
CA ILE A 72 -6.85 -10.60 3.39
C ILE A 72 -6.88 -10.29 4.89
N ALA A 73 -7.08 -9.02 5.27
CA ALA A 73 -7.13 -8.60 6.67
C ALA A 73 -8.15 -9.39 7.50
N GLU A 74 -9.31 -9.70 6.91
CA GLU A 74 -10.37 -10.50 7.56
C GLU A 74 -10.01 -11.98 7.72
N GLY A 75 -9.20 -12.52 6.80
CA GLY A 75 -8.78 -13.93 6.83
C GLY A 75 -7.54 -14.21 7.66
N LEU A 76 -6.84 -13.18 8.17
CA LEU A 76 -5.65 -13.35 8.98
C LEU A 76 -6.01 -13.54 10.46
N ASP A 77 -5.52 -14.64 11.03
CA ASP A 77 -5.52 -14.82 12.48
C ASP A 77 -4.51 -13.87 13.13
N GLY A 78 -4.92 -13.16 14.19
CA GLY A 78 -4.04 -12.25 14.94
C GLY A 78 -4.34 -10.76 14.78
N GLY A 79 -5.41 -10.40 14.06
CA GLY A 79 -5.96 -9.04 14.06
C GLY A 79 -5.05 -7.99 13.40
N PRO A 80 -5.16 -6.70 13.79
CA PRO A 80 -4.48 -5.59 13.12
C PRO A 80 -2.96 -5.74 13.00
N THR A 81 -2.29 -6.21 14.05
CA THR A 81 -0.83 -6.41 14.05
C THR A 81 -0.39 -7.50 13.06
N ALA A 82 -1.16 -8.59 12.94
CA ALA A 82 -0.85 -9.62 11.96
C ALA A 82 -0.97 -9.09 10.52
N TYR A 83 -1.97 -8.25 10.28
CA TYR A 83 -2.17 -7.57 9.00
C TYR A 83 -1.02 -6.61 8.68
N GLU A 84 -0.61 -5.75 9.61
CA GLU A 84 0.53 -4.83 9.43
C GLU A 84 1.82 -5.56 9.03
N LEU A 85 2.16 -6.63 9.77
CA LEU A 85 3.33 -7.46 9.48
C LEU A 85 3.22 -8.12 8.11
N PHE A 86 2.04 -8.66 7.77
CA PHE A 86 1.79 -9.27 6.47
C PHE A 86 2.01 -8.28 5.32
N VAL A 87 1.46 -7.08 5.43
CA VAL A 87 1.53 -6.05 4.40
C VAL A 87 2.97 -5.56 4.24
N ARG A 88 3.66 -5.23 5.33
CA ARG A 88 5.07 -4.82 5.31
C ARG A 88 5.95 -5.87 4.64
N ASP A 89 5.80 -7.15 5.02
CA ASP A 89 6.59 -8.23 4.44
C ASP A 89 6.32 -8.42 2.94
N THR A 90 5.05 -8.28 2.55
CA THR A 90 4.63 -8.41 1.15
C THR A 90 5.21 -7.27 0.30
N ILE A 91 5.15 -6.03 0.79
CA ILE A 91 5.73 -4.86 0.12
C ILE A 91 7.25 -4.97 0.06
N ARG A 92 7.91 -5.35 1.17
CA ARG A 92 9.36 -5.58 1.21
C ARG A 92 9.79 -6.62 0.17
N ALA A 93 9.09 -7.75 0.09
CA ALA A 93 9.35 -8.78 -0.90
C ALA A 93 9.14 -8.23 -2.33
N ARG A 94 8.13 -7.38 -2.54
CA ARG A 94 7.90 -6.73 -3.83
C ARG A 94 9.02 -5.75 -4.21
N LEU A 95 9.43 -4.87 -3.30
CA LEU A 95 10.47 -3.87 -3.51
C LEU A 95 11.87 -4.48 -3.75
N THR A 96 12.10 -5.68 -3.23
CA THR A 96 13.36 -6.43 -3.42
C THR A 96 13.34 -7.38 -4.62
N SER A 97 12.21 -7.48 -5.34
CA SER A 97 12.03 -8.40 -6.48
C SER A 97 12.30 -7.75 -7.84
N GLY A 98 12.93 -8.52 -8.74
CA GLY A 98 13.07 -8.18 -10.16
C GLY A 98 13.71 -6.81 -10.42
N PHE A 99 13.20 -6.12 -11.45
CA PHE A 99 13.72 -4.81 -11.87
C PHE A 99 13.48 -3.69 -10.84
N VAL A 100 12.47 -3.83 -9.98
CA VAL A 100 12.08 -2.85 -8.95
C VAL A 100 13.22 -2.62 -7.95
N ARG A 101 13.99 -3.67 -7.62
CA ARG A 101 15.16 -3.58 -6.75
C ARG A 101 16.20 -2.56 -7.26
N PHE A 102 16.44 -2.49 -8.57
CA PHE A 102 17.45 -1.60 -9.14
C PHE A 102 17.00 -0.15 -9.23
N MET A 103 15.69 0.10 -9.05
CA MET A 103 15.15 1.44 -9.05
C MET A 103 15.22 2.09 -7.66
N LEU A 104 15.47 1.35 -6.59
CA LEU A 104 15.68 1.97 -5.28
C LEU A 104 17.19 2.20 -5.04
N PRO A 105 17.56 3.28 -4.35
CA PRO A 105 18.94 3.49 -3.97
C PRO A 105 19.42 2.36 -3.05
N PRO A 106 20.72 2.00 -3.11
CA PRO A 106 21.26 0.98 -2.24
C PRO A 106 21.14 1.38 -0.76
N PRO A 107 21.27 0.40 0.16
CA PRO A 107 21.46 0.68 1.58
C PRO A 107 22.59 1.70 1.80
N ASP A 108 22.45 2.55 2.82
CA ASP A 108 23.43 3.58 3.23
C ASP A 108 23.53 4.82 2.32
N SER A 109 22.58 5.02 1.40
CA SER A 109 22.52 6.29 0.67
C SER A 109 22.15 7.43 1.63
N ALA A 110 22.87 8.56 1.58
CA ALA A 110 22.54 9.79 2.33
C ALA A 110 21.17 10.42 1.95
N ARG A 111 20.41 9.77 1.06
CA ARG A 111 19.14 10.23 0.46
C ARG A 111 17.98 9.33 0.87
N THR A 112 17.98 8.87 2.11
CA THR A 112 16.93 8.02 2.67
C THR A 112 15.52 8.57 2.42
N CYS A 113 15.30 9.88 2.50
CA CYS A 113 13.96 10.46 2.32
C CYS A 113 13.49 10.46 0.85
N ASP A 114 14.42 10.55 -0.11
CA ASP A 114 14.09 10.55 -1.55
C ASP A 114 13.51 9.21 -2.01
N VAL A 115 13.73 8.15 -1.24
CA VAL A 115 13.17 6.82 -1.54
C VAL A 115 11.66 6.78 -1.36
N LEU A 116 11.09 7.57 -0.45
CA LEU A 116 9.69 7.45 -0.06
C LEU A 116 8.74 7.78 -1.22
N PRO A 117 8.84 8.96 -1.88
CA PRO A 117 8.00 9.26 -3.04
C PRO A 117 8.25 8.30 -4.20
N ARG A 118 9.51 7.86 -4.37
CA ARG A 118 9.90 6.96 -5.45
C ARG A 118 9.27 5.58 -5.28
N ALA A 119 9.43 4.97 -4.10
CA ALA A 119 8.83 3.69 -3.76
C ALA A 119 7.30 3.75 -3.89
N TRP A 120 6.68 4.84 -3.40
CA TRP A 120 5.25 5.07 -3.58
C TRP A 120 4.85 5.04 -5.06
N SER A 121 5.53 5.84 -5.90
CA SER A 121 5.25 5.91 -7.34
C SER A 121 5.55 4.61 -8.10
N MET A 122 6.31 3.67 -7.51
CA MET A 122 6.55 2.36 -8.10
C MET A 122 5.39 1.40 -7.85
N LEU A 123 4.61 1.63 -6.80
CA LEU A 123 3.50 0.77 -6.38
C LEU A 123 2.13 1.39 -6.67
N HIS A 124 2.04 2.71 -6.81
CA HIS A 124 0.79 3.44 -6.96
C HIS A 124 0.83 4.46 -8.11
N ARG A 125 -0.35 4.73 -8.69
CA ARG A 125 -0.66 5.76 -9.69
C ARG A 125 -1.94 6.49 -9.29
N GLY A 126 -2.09 7.74 -9.70
CA GLY A 126 -3.25 8.58 -9.38
C GLY A 126 -3.27 9.12 -7.94
N THR A 127 -2.30 8.72 -7.12
CA THR A 127 -2.07 9.22 -5.75
C THR A 127 -0.64 9.75 -5.65
N SER A 128 -0.38 10.63 -4.70
CA SER A 128 0.95 11.24 -4.56
C SER A 128 1.41 11.26 -3.12
N LEU A 129 2.67 10.90 -2.92
CA LEU A 129 3.36 11.01 -1.65
C LEU A 129 4.49 12.03 -1.78
N VAL A 130 4.51 13.02 -0.90
CA VAL A 130 5.49 14.10 -0.91
C VAL A 130 6.15 14.17 0.45
N VAL A 131 7.48 14.32 0.48
CA VAL A 131 8.23 14.67 1.68
C VAL A 131 8.24 16.18 1.79
N THR A 132 7.61 16.74 2.82
CA THR A 132 7.51 18.20 3.02
C THR A 132 8.65 18.75 3.87
N GLU A 133 9.22 17.91 4.74
CA GLU A 133 10.41 18.23 5.53
C GLU A 133 11.29 16.98 5.61
N ALA A 134 12.61 17.16 5.48
CA ALA A 134 13.58 16.10 5.68
C ALA A 134 14.79 16.63 6.44
N ARG A 135 15.13 15.96 7.54
CA ARG A 135 16.34 16.22 8.33
C ARG A 135 16.89 14.91 8.87
N ARG A 136 18.04 14.96 9.54
CA ARG A 136 18.66 13.76 10.10
C ARG A 136 17.71 13.09 11.11
N GLY A 137 17.35 11.84 10.84
CA GLY A 137 16.49 11.02 11.72
C GLY A 137 15.01 11.38 11.69
N HIS A 138 14.57 12.26 10.78
CA HIS A 138 13.18 12.72 10.72
C HIS A 138 12.73 13.14 9.32
N ALA A 139 11.51 12.78 8.95
CA ALA A 139 10.83 13.32 7.77
C ALA A 139 9.34 13.52 8.04
N SER A 140 8.78 14.63 7.53
CA SER A 140 7.34 14.84 7.47
C SER A 140 6.86 14.53 6.05
N ILE A 141 5.76 13.81 5.94
CA ILE A 141 5.19 13.40 4.66
C ILE A 141 3.72 13.78 4.54
N VAL A 142 3.29 13.93 3.30
CA VAL A 142 1.89 14.10 2.93
C VAL A 142 1.55 13.12 1.83
N LEU A 143 0.55 12.27 2.09
CA LEU A 143 -0.10 11.44 1.10
C LEU A 143 -1.39 12.12 0.65
N GLN A 144 -1.57 12.30 -0.67
CA GLN A 144 -2.79 12.82 -1.28
C GLN A 144 -3.44 11.73 -2.13
N HIS A 145 -4.76 11.61 -2.00
CA HIS A 145 -5.55 10.62 -2.69
C HIS A 145 -7.00 11.10 -2.86
N PRO A 146 -7.77 10.54 -3.80
CA PRO A 146 -9.20 10.82 -3.84
C PRO A 146 -9.91 10.45 -2.52
N PRO A 147 -10.96 11.19 -2.12
CA PRO A 147 -11.71 10.90 -0.91
C PRO A 147 -12.21 9.44 -0.86
N ALA A 148 -12.12 8.80 0.31
CA ALA A 148 -12.53 7.40 0.54
C ALA A 148 -11.74 6.31 -0.20
N LEU A 149 -10.75 6.65 -1.04
CA LEU A 149 -9.88 5.64 -1.67
C LEU A 149 -9.06 4.85 -0.63
N PHE A 150 -8.57 5.53 0.41
CA PHE A 150 -7.91 4.89 1.54
C PHE A 150 -8.82 4.99 2.77
N ASP A 151 -9.23 3.83 3.26
CA ASP A 151 -9.81 3.62 4.57
C ASP A 151 -8.71 3.40 5.62
N ALA A 152 -9.07 3.04 6.85
CA ALA A 152 -8.10 2.81 7.92
C ALA A 152 -7.04 1.74 7.53
N LEU A 153 -7.46 0.63 6.92
CA LEU A 153 -6.53 -0.38 6.40
C LEU A 153 -5.64 0.19 5.30
N GLY A 154 -6.13 1.16 4.53
CA GLY A 154 -5.37 1.79 3.46
C GLY A 154 -4.29 2.70 3.98
N HIS A 155 -4.60 3.46 5.01
CA HIS A 155 -3.59 4.24 5.72
C HIS A 155 -2.55 3.33 6.37
N THR A 156 -2.95 2.19 6.94
CA THR A 156 -2.02 1.15 7.40
C THR A 156 -1.10 0.69 6.28
N ASP A 157 -1.62 0.33 5.11
CA ASP A 157 -0.80 -0.13 3.98
C ASP A 157 0.17 0.95 3.50
N ALA A 158 -0.27 2.21 3.52
CA ALA A 158 0.59 3.32 3.17
C ALA A 158 1.75 3.48 4.16
N ILE A 159 1.48 3.38 5.46
CA ILE A 159 2.51 3.41 6.51
C ILE A 159 3.49 2.25 6.35
N GLN A 160 2.99 1.03 6.12
CA GLN A 160 3.85 -0.14 5.93
C GLN A 160 4.68 -0.07 4.63
N THR A 161 4.20 0.65 3.61
CA THR A 161 4.98 0.98 2.41
C THR A 161 6.19 1.84 2.76
N LEU A 162 6.01 2.84 3.63
CA LEU A 162 7.10 3.72 4.09
C LEU A 162 8.12 2.94 4.91
N HIS A 163 7.65 2.10 5.84
CA HIS A 163 8.53 1.21 6.60
C HIS A 163 9.36 0.33 5.67
N ALA A 164 8.72 -0.38 4.73
CA ALA A 164 9.43 -1.28 3.82
C ALA A 164 10.44 -0.54 2.92
N ALA A 165 10.12 0.69 2.49
CA ALA A 165 11.01 1.50 1.67
C ALA A 165 12.26 1.98 2.44
N LEU A 166 12.09 2.41 3.70
CA LEU A 166 13.22 2.79 4.57
C LEU A 166 14.03 1.56 5.00
N GLU A 167 13.33 0.45 5.28
CA GLU A 167 13.76 -0.95 5.31
C GLU A 167 14.86 -1.24 4.30
N HIS A 168 14.48 -1.04 3.05
CA HIS A 168 15.31 -1.29 1.88
C HIS A 168 16.60 -0.47 1.85
N CYS A 169 16.57 0.76 2.37
CA CYS A 169 17.73 1.64 2.45
C CYS A 169 18.63 1.37 3.67
N GLY A 170 18.40 0.29 4.41
CA GLY A 170 19.16 0.00 5.64
C GLY A 170 18.82 0.92 6.80
N THR A 171 17.75 1.73 6.67
CA THR A 171 17.33 2.64 7.72
C THR A 171 16.39 1.94 8.68
N ARG A 172 16.78 1.88 9.96
CA ARG A 172 15.92 1.35 11.01
C ARG A 172 14.91 2.42 11.42
N VAL A 173 13.70 2.31 10.87
CA VAL A 173 12.57 3.13 11.31
C VAL A 173 12.27 2.81 12.77
N VAL A 174 12.20 3.88 13.57
CA VAL A 174 11.81 3.81 14.98
C VAL A 174 10.30 3.94 15.07
N ASP A 175 9.72 4.91 14.36
CA ASP A 175 8.29 5.19 14.42
C ASP A 175 7.75 5.88 13.16
N VAL A 176 6.45 5.72 12.91
CA VAL A 176 5.67 6.49 11.93
C VAL A 176 4.38 6.92 12.60
N GLU A 177 4.29 8.20 12.96
CA GLU A 177 3.14 8.77 13.64
C GLU A 177 2.24 9.47 12.62
N VAL A 178 0.97 9.06 12.54
CA VAL A 178 -0.03 9.77 11.74
C VAL A 178 -0.53 10.98 12.52
N THR A 179 -0.17 12.18 12.06
CA THR A 179 -0.51 13.43 12.75
C THR A 179 -1.86 13.98 12.32
N ALA A 180 -2.33 13.67 11.10
CA ALA A 180 -3.65 14.07 10.62
C ALA A 180 -4.17 13.14 9.52
N ILE A 181 -5.47 12.84 9.56
CA ILE A 181 -6.21 12.25 8.45
C ILE A 181 -7.38 13.19 8.12
N GLU A 182 -7.38 13.67 6.88
CA GLU A 182 -8.43 14.51 6.33
C GLU A 182 -9.00 13.85 5.08
N ARG A 183 -10.08 14.43 4.54
CA ARG A 183 -10.70 13.93 3.32
C ARG A 183 -9.71 14.00 2.14
N GLY A 184 -9.18 12.84 1.73
CA GLY A 184 -8.25 12.74 0.60
C GLY A 184 -6.81 13.09 0.95
N ARG A 185 -6.46 13.14 2.24
CA ARG A 185 -5.11 13.51 2.69
C ARG A 185 -4.76 12.80 3.98
N MET A 186 -3.53 12.28 4.06
CA MET A 186 -2.91 11.79 5.29
C MET A 186 -1.58 12.52 5.49
N GLN A 187 -1.31 12.95 6.71
CA GLN A 187 -0.03 13.51 7.13
C GLN A 187 0.59 12.58 8.17
N ALA A 188 1.90 12.37 8.06
CA ALA A 188 2.63 11.57 9.03
C ALA A 188 4.05 12.09 9.23
N GLU A 189 4.57 11.85 10.43
CA GLU A 189 5.97 12.06 10.80
C GLU A 189 6.67 10.72 10.91
N ILE A 190 7.89 10.64 10.40
CA ILE A 190 8.69 9.43 10.39
C ILE A 190 9.97 9.70 11.16
N HIS A 191 10.30 8.83 12.12
CA HIS A 191 11.48 8.92 12.95
C HIS A 191 12.38 7.70 12.75
N TRP A 192 13.69 7.91 12.60
CA TRP A 192 14.67 6.82 12.48
C TRP A 192 15.98 7.12 13.22
N GLY A 193 16.66 6.05 13.62
CA GLY A 193 17.93 6.07 14.36
C GLY A 193 19.17 5.98 13.45
#